data_AF-A0A1Y1L6P4-F1
#
_entry.id   AF-A0A1Y1L6P4-F1
#
_cell.length_a   1.000
_cell.length_b   1.000
_cell.length_c   1.000
_cell.angle_alpha   90.00
_cell.angle_beta   90.00
_cell.angle_gamma   90.00
#
_symmetry.space_group_name_H-M   'P 1'
#
loop_
_entity.id
_entity.type
_entity.pdbx_description
1 polymer ?
#
loop_
_entity_poly.entity_id
_entity_poly.type
_entity_poly.pdbx_seq_one_letter_code
_entity_poly.pdbx_strand_id
1 'polypeptide(L)'
;SGLLTSLKKLETELVNRKVYCGERYEPFCLWVSGKADAGKSRYMQHVANEFARVMSISAPQTYHTITVNQQYFDGFIGQPTVFIDDFLTLSPTTDVAAQLYIQMKSSALFNPPYSDVKDKCKLINFFNLIITSNFDRVNNLPGIHNEDAYNRRRDLVLRMQSSGIPSKATDEER
;
A
#
# COMPACT_ATOMS: atom_id res chain seq x y z
N SER A 1 -15.31 22.80 32.18
CA SER A 1 -14.51 21.72 31.55
C SER A 1 -15.06 21.20 30.22
N GLY A 2 -16.32 21.47 29.82
CA GLY A 2 -16.88 20.99 28.53
C GLY A 2 -16.38 21.71 27.27
N LEU A 3 -16.08 23.01 27.36
CA LEU A 3 -15.60 23.81 26.22
C LEU A 3 -14.29 23.27 25.64
N LEU A 4 -13.33 22.93 26.50
CA LEU A 4 -12.03 22.40 26.10
C LEU A 4 -12.15 21.08 25.33
N THR A 5 -13.06 20.21 25.77
CA THR A 5 -13.34 18.93 25.09
C THR A 5 -13.93 19.16 23.71
N SER A 6 -14.89 20.08 23.58
CA SER A 6 -15.48 20.44 22.28
C SER A 6 -14.43 21.03 21.34
N LEU A 7 -13.53 21.86 21.85
CA LEU A 7 -12.48 22.50 21.07
C LEU A 7 -11.45 21.48 20.54
N LYS A 8 -11.02 20.52 21.38
CA LYS A 8 -10.16 19.39 20.96
C LYS A 8 -10.82 18.51 19.90
N LYS A 9 -12.13 18.28 20.03
CA LYS A 9 -12.90 17.49 19.05
C LYS A 9 -12.95 18.19 17.70
N LEU A 10 -13.23 19.49 17.69
CA LEU A 10 -13.26 20.30 16.48
C LEU A 10 -11.87 20.36 15.83
N GLU A 11 -10.80 20.56 16.61
CA GLU A 11 -9.43 20.52 16.14
C GLU A 11 -9.11 19.20 15.43
N THR A 12 -9.43 18.07 16.07
CA THR A 12 -9.23 16.73 15.48
C THR A 12 -10.01 16.56 14.17
N GLU A 13 -11.25 17.04 14.12
CA GLU A 13 -12.09 16.99 12.91
C GLU A 13 -11.49 17.81 11.76
N LEU A 14 -11.00 19.02 12.04
CA LEU A 14 -10.36 19.89 11.05
C LEU A 14 -9.05 19.30 10.52
N VAL A 15 -8.24 18.70 11.40
CA VAL A 15 -6.99 18.01 11.02
C VAL A 15 -7.30 16.81 10.14
N ASN A 16 -8.25 15.95 10.52
CA ASN A 16 -8.63 14.76 9.75
C ASN A 16 -9.17 15.13 8.36
N ARG A 17 -9.91 16.23 8.25
CA ARG A 17 -10.43 16.75 6.98
C ARG A 17 -9.42 17.54 6.17
N LYS A 18 -8.22 17.77 6.69
CA LYS A 18 -7.16 18.56 6.04
C LYS A 18 -7.67 19.90 5.48
N VAL A 19 -8.53 20.59 6.23
CA VAL A 19 -9.20 21.83 5.81
C VAL A 19 -8.20 22.92 5.36
N TYR A 20 -6.96 22.87 5.85
CA TYR A 20 -5.91 23.84 5.55
C TYR A 20 -4.87 23.38 4.50
N CYS A 21 -4.83 22.07 4.16
CA CYS A 21 -3.88 21.52 3.18
C CYS A 21 -4.51 20.33 2.47
N GLY A 22 -5.46 20.62 1.59
CA GLY A 22 -6.20 19.63 0.80
C GLY A 22 -5.43 19.10 -0.41
N GLU A 23 -4.17 19.52 -0.61
CA GLU A 23 -3.35 19.00 -1.70
C GLU A 23 -2.72 17.67 -1.32
N ARG A 24 -2.78 16.72 -2.25
CA ARG A 24 -2.18 15.39 -2.10
C ARG A 24 -1.24 15.16 -3.26
N TYR A 25 0.02 14.88 -2.93
CA TYR A 25 0.99 14.42 -3.90
C TYR A 25 0.67 12.99 -4.31
N GLU A 26 0.83 12.71 -5.60
CA GLU A 26 0.77 11.33 -6.07
C GLU A 26 1.97 10.56 -5.50
N PRO A 27 1.76 9.42 -4.80
CA PRO A 27 2.85 8.68 -4.18
C PRO A 27 3.74 8.02 -5.24
N PHE A 28 5.01 7.79 -4.90
CA PHE A 28 5.89 6.95 -5.70
C PHE A 28 5.49 5.48 -5.58
N CYS A 29 5.28 4.80 -6.70
CA CYS A 29 4.87 3.39 -6.76
C CYS A 29 6.02 2.48 -7.17
N LEU A 30 6.47 1.64 -6.23
CA LEU A 30 7.40 0.54 -6.48
C LEU A 30 6.64 -0.78 -6.62
N TRP A 31 6.75 -1.42 -7.78
CA TRP A 31 6.20 -2.75 -8.01
C TRP A 31 7.32 -3.79 -7.95
N VAL A 32 7.17 -4.78 -7.08
CA VAL A 32 8.12 -5.89 -6.91
C VAL A 32 7.45 -7.18 -7.37
N SER A 33 7.84 -7.67 -8.53
CA SER A 33 7.34 -8.92 -9.09
C SER A 33 8.29 -10.08 -8.82
N GLY A 34 7.79 -11.31 -8.76
CA GLY A 34 8.63 -12.50 -8.65
C GLY A 34 7.86 -13.70 -8.12
N LYS A 35 8.45 -14.90 -8.21
CA LYS A 35 7.81 -16.12 -7.69
C LYS A 35 7.54 -16.03 -6.18
N ALA A 36 6.64 -16.87 -5.69
CA ALA A 36 6.53 -17.16 -4.26
C ALA A 36 7.92 -17.55 -3.70
N ASP A 37 8.17 -17.23 -2.43
CA ASP A 37 9.47 -17.45 -1.75
C ASP A 37 10.69 -16.73 -2.33
N ALA A 38 10.51 -15.78 -3.26
CA ALA A 38 11.62 -14.94 -3.72
C ALA A 38 12.10 -13.93 -2.64
N GLY A 39 11.43 -13.81 -1.49
CA GLY A 39 11.79 -12.87 -0.42
C GLY A 39 11.20 -11.46 -0.57
N LYS A 40 10.17 -11.31 -1.41
CA LYS A 40 9.59 -10.00 -1.79
C LYS A 40 9.11 -9.18 -0.58
N SER A 41 8.33 -9.78 0.32
CA SER A 41 7.77 -9.06 1.48
C SER A 41 8.87 -8.57 2.44
N ARG A 42 9.94 -9.35 2.63
CA ARG A 42 11.11 -8.92 3.41
C ARG A 42 11.85 -7.75 2.75
N TYR A 43 12.01 -7.81 1.43
CA TYR A 43 12.62 -6.73 0.67
C TYR A 43 11.81 -5.43 0.78
N MET A 44 10.48 -5.48 0.66
CA MET A 44 9.62 -4.30 0.81
C MET A 44 9.79 -3.61 2.17
N GLN A 45 9.80 -4.39 3.26
CA GLN A 45 9.99 -3.85 4.61
C GLN A 45 11.34 -3.13 4.75
N HIS A 46 12.40 -3.72 4.20
CA HIS A 46 13.71 -3.08 4.18
C HIS A 46 13.68 -1.76 3.40
N VAL A 47 13.11 -1.76 2.19
CA VAL A 47 13.00 -0.56 1.35
C VAL A 47 12.18 0.55 2.04
N ALA A 48 11.06 0.23 2.69
CA ALA A 48 10.28 1.25 3.40
C ALA A 48 11.04 1.89 4.56
N ASN A 49 11.82 1.10 5.30
CA ASN A 49 12.70 1.62 6.35
C ASN A 49 13.79 2.54 5.77
N GLU A 50 14.41 2.15 4.66
CA GLU A 50 15.40 2.98 3.97
C GLU A 50 14.79 4.28 3.41
N PHE A 51 13.60 4.21 2.82
CA PHE A 51 12.86 5.40 2.37
C PHE A 51 12.55 6.33 3.53
N ALA A 52 12.04 5.82 4.66
CA ALA A 52 11.80 6.62 5.85
C ALA A 52 13.09 7.28 6.36
N ARG A 53 14.20 6.53 6.38
CA ARG A 53 15.52 7.03 6.79
C ARG A 53 16.01 8.16 5.88
N VAL A 54 15.95 7.99 4.56
CA VAL A 54 16.39 9.00 3.58
C VAL A 54 15.52 10.26 3.64
N MET A 55 14.22 10.11 3.87
CA MET A 55 13.30 11.23 4.06
C MET A 55 13.40 11.88 5.46
N SER A 56 14.28 11.38 6.34
CA SER A 56 14.40 11.84 7.74
C SER A 56 13.08 11.75 8.54
N ILE A 57 12.24 10.76 8.21
CA ILE A 57 10.96 10.50 8.88
C ILE A 57 11.20 9.50 10.01
N SER A 58 11.05 9.96 11.25
CA SER A 58 11.04 9.10 12.43
C SER A 58 9.62 8.69 12.75
N ALA A 59 9.25 7.45 12.45
CA ALA A 59 7.96 6.86 12.81
C ALA A 59 8.18 5.53 13.55
N PRO A 60 7.37 5.21 14.59
CA PRO A 60 7.42 3.91 15.26
C PRO A 60 7.19 2.74 14.30
N GLN A 61 6.42 3.00 13.25
CA GLN A 61 6.16 2.08 12.15
C GLN A 61 6.27 2.86 10.83
N THR A 62 7.10 2.39 9.91
CA THR A 62 7.42 3.08 8.65
C THR A 62 6.47 2.70 7.51
N TYR A 63 5.67 1.65 7.68
CA TYR A 63 4.73 1.18 6.66
C TYR A 63 3.40 0.71 7.26
N HIS A 64 2.33 0.82 6.47
CA HIS A 64 1.03 0.20 6.74
C HIS A 64 0.74 -0.84 5.66
N THR A 65 0.36 -2.06 6.04
CA THR A 65 0.09 -3.15 5.09
C THR A 65 -1.41 -3.30 4.83
N ILE A 66 -1.76 -3.36 3.55
CA ILE A 66 -3.07 -3.77 3.06
C ILE A 66 -2.91 -5.20 2.55
N THR A 67 -3.56 -6.13 3.25
CA THR A 67 -3.60 -7.53 2.88
C THR A 67 -4.73 -7.81 1.89
N VAL A 68 -4.68 -8.98 1.25
CA VAL A 68 -5.73 -9.43 0.32
C VAL A 68 -7.11 -9.40 1.02
N ASN A 69 -8.11 -8.84 0.35
CA ASN A 69 -9.47 -8.62 0.86
C ASN A 69 -9.61 -7.64 2.04
N GLN A 70 -8.52 -6.99 2.49
CA GLN A 70 -8.62 -5.97 3.52
C GLN A 70 -9.28 -4.71 2.95
N GLN A 71 -10.43 -4.37 3.50
CA GLN A 71 -11.22 -3.22 3.06
C GLN A 71 -10.90 -1.96 3.86
N TYR A 72 -10.50 -2.13 5.13
CA TYR A 72 -10.34 -1.04 6.08
C TYR A 72 -8.87 -0.70 6.34
N PHE A 73 -8.60 0.59 6.57
CA PHE A 73 -7.26 1.13 6.86
C PHE A 73 -7.01 1.24 8.38
N ASP A 74 -7.63 0.35 9.16
CA ASP A 74 -7.54 0.37 10.61
C ASP A 74 -6.08 0.25 11.07
N GLY A 75 -5.63 1.17 11.93
CA GLY A 75 -4.22 1.25 12.34
C GLY A 75 -3.32 2.11 11.44
N PHE A 76 -3.85 2.75 10.40
CA PHE A 76 -3.12 3.80 9.69
C PHE A 76 -3.04 5.08 10.55
N ILE A 77 -1.82 5.40 10.99
CA ILE A 77 -1.50 6.52 11.87
C ILE A 77 -0.57 7.55 11.20
N GLY A 78 -0.44 7.50 9.87
CA GLY A 78 0.43 8.41 9.12
C GLY A 78 1.78 7.81 8.72
N GLN A 79 1.84 6.48 8.61
CA GLN A 79 3.03 5.80 8.08
C GLN A 79 3.38 6.35 6.69
N PRO A 80 4.66 6.63 6.39
CA PRO A 80 5.07 7.25 5.14
C PRO A 80 4.93 6.32 3.91
N THR A 81 4.81 5.01 4.15
CA THR A 81 4.71 3.99 3.11
C THR A 81 3.46 3.14 3.31
N VAL A 82 2.78 2.79 2.22
CA VAL A 82 1.69 1.81 2.21
C VAL A 82 2.11 0.62 1.37
N PHE A 83 1.84 -0.59 1.87
CA PHE A 83 2.06 -1.84 1.16
C PHE A 83 0.76 -2.44 0.67
N ILE A 84 0.80 -3.02 -0.53
CA ILE A 84 -0.18 -4.02 -0.95
C ILE A 84 0.57 -5.32 -1.16
N ASP A 85 0.35 -6.29 -0.27
CA ASP A 85 1.02 -7.59 -0.37
C ASP A 85 0.20 -8.55 -1.24
N ASP A 86 0.91 -9.34 -2.06
CA ASP A 86 0.32 -10.39 -2.89
C ASP A 86 -0.82 -9.92 -3.83
N PHE A 87 -0.60 -8.78 -4.48
CA PHE A 87 -1.53 -8.18 -5.44
C PHE A 87 -1.84 -9.12 -6.61
N LEU A 88 -3.14 -9.22 -6.97
CA LEU A 88 -3.70 -10.11 -7.99
C LEU A 88 -3.54 -11.61 -7.70
N THR A 89 -3.36 -11.98 -6.43
CA THR A 89 -3.50 -13.39 -6.04
C THR A 89 -4.95 -13.89 -6.20
N LEU A 90 -5.93 -12.99 -6.01
CA LEU A 90 -7.34 -13.22 -6.30
C LEU A 90 -7.78 -12.44 -7.53
N SER A 91 -8.96 -12.78 -8.07
CA SER A 91 -9.57 -12.04 -9.18
C SER A 91 -9.76 -10.56 -8.81
N PRO A 92 -9.46 -9.60 -9.69
CA PRO A 92 -9.68 -8.17 -9.45
C PRO A 92 -11.15 -7.82 -9.13
N THR A 93 -12.11 -8.60 -9.63
CA THR A 93 -13.53 -8.43 -9.30
C THR A 93 -13.83 -8.63 -7.81
N THR A 94 -13.01 -9.44 -7.14
CA THR A 94 -13.15 -9.78 -5.72
C THR A 94 -12.14 -9.05 -4.85
N ASP A 95 -11.01 -8.64 -5.44
CA ASP A 95 -9.92 -8.02 -4.70
C ASP A 95 -10.13 -6.51 -4.54
N VAL A 96 -10.58 -6.12 -3.35
CA VAL A 96 -10.75 -4.71 -2.97
C VAL A 96 -9.43 -3.93 -3.04
N ALA A 97 -8.28 -4.59 -2.86
CA ALA A 97 -6.99 -3.93 -2.94
C ALA A 97 -6.69 -3.42 -4.36
N ALA A 98 -7.19 -4.10 -5.40
CA ALA A 98 -7.07 -3.64 -6.79
C ALA A 98 -7.83 -2.33 -7.05
N GLN A 99 -9.01 -2.16 -6.45
CA GLN A 99 -9.79 -0.93 -6.55
C GLN A 99 -9.15 0.21 -5.74
N LEU A 100 -8.62 -0.10 -4.55
CA LEU A 100 -7.92 0.85 -3.71
C LEU A 100 -6.63 1.35 -4.37
N TYR A 101 -5.91 0.49 -5.10
CA TYR A 101 -4.67 0.85 -5.80
C TYR A 101 -4.83 2.07 -6.72
N ILE A 102 -5.88 2.12 -7.55
CA ILE A 102 -6.11 3.25 -8.46
C ILE A 102 -6.31 4.56 -7.69
N GLN A 103 -7.02 4.51 -6.55
CA GLN A 103 -7.29 5.67 -5.72
C GLN A 103 -6.04 6.09 -4.93
N MET A 104 -5.24 5.12 -4.50
CA MET A 104 -3.99 5.33 -3.81
C MET A 104 -2.93 5.97 -4.71
N LYS A 105 -2.80 5.53 -5.97
CA LYS A 105 -1.87 6.15 -6.94
C LYS A 105 -2.59 7.21 -7.78
N SER A 106 -2.91 8.32 -7.09
CA SER A 106 -3.58 9.50 -7.63
C SER A 106 -3.26 10.73 -6.78
N SER A 107 -3.34 11.93 -7.38
CA SER A 107 -3.29 13.22 -6.66
C SER A 107 -4.64 13.63 -6.05
N ALA A 108 -5.72 12.89 -6.34
CA ALA A 108 -7.01 13.14 -5.73
C ALA A 108 -6.99 12.90 -4.21
N LEU A 109 -7.78 13.68 -3.48
CA LEU A 109 -8.03 13.47 -2.05
C LEU A 109 -8.51 12.04 -1.82
N PHE A 110 -7.90 11.38 -0.83
CA PHE A 110 -8.16 9.98 -0.55
C PHE A 110 -8.69 9.80 0.87
N ASN A 111 -9.93 9.34 0.95
CA ASN A 111 -10.61 8.93 2.19
C ASN A 111 -10.79 7.40 2.13
N PRO A 112 -9.88 6.62 2.73
CA PRO A 112 -10.03 5.17 2.72
C PRO A 112 -11.19 4.72 3.62
N PRO A 113 -11.69 3.49 3.43
CA PRO A 113 -12.68 2.93 4.34
C PRO A 113 -12.05 2.71 5.73
N TYR A 114 -12.78 3.07 6.78
CA TYR A 114 -12.46 2.74 8.17
C TYR A 114 -13.63 2.00 8.81
N SER A 115 -13.33 1.05 9.71
CA SER A 115 -14.37 0.35 10.45
C SER A 115 -14.96 1.23 11.56
N ASP A 116 -14.12 2.04 12.23
CA ASP A 116 -14.58 3.00 13.24
C ASP A 116 -15.23 4.22 12.59
N VAL A 117 -16.45 4.55 13.07
CA VAL A 117 -17.23 5.71 12.63
C VAL A 117 -16.47 7.03 12.85
N LYS A 118 -15.61 7.10 13.87
CA LYS A 118 -14.85 8.31 14.19
C LYS A 118 -13.82 8.67 13.12
N ASP A 119 -13.35 7.69 12.36
CA ASP A 119 -12.31 7.87 11.34
C ASP A 119 -12.87 8.04 9.92
N LYS A 120 -14.20 7.98 9.72
CA LYS A 120 -14.88 8.04 8.40
C LYS A 120 -14.64 9.32 7.58
N CYS A 121 -14.01 10.35 8.16
CA CYS A 121 -13.67 11.60 7.47
C CYS A 121 -12.16 11.86 7.39
N LYS A 122 -11.32 10.85 7.66
CA LYS A 122 -9.87 11.00 7.70
C LYS A 122 -9.28 10.93 6.30
N LEU A 123 -8.86 12.07 5.78
CA LEU A 123 -8.08 12.14 4.55
C LEU A 123 -6.64 11.76 4.84
N ILE A 124 -6.12 10.76 4.12
CA ILE A 124 -4.75 10.29 4.34
C ILE A 124 -3.80 10.80 3.24
N ASN A 125 -2.51 10.80 3.57
CA ASN A 125 -1.43 10.98 2.59
C ASN A 125 -0.24 10.14 3.02
N PHE A 126 0.52 9.67 2.04
CA PHE A 126 1.72 8.86 2.19
C PHE A 126 2.60 9.09 0.95
N PHE A 127 3.90 8.90 1.11
CA PHE A 127 4.87 9.21 0.06
C PHE A 127 5.09 8.03 -0.90
N ASN A 128 5.02 6.80 -0.36
CA ASN A 128 5.39 5.60 -1.10
C ASN A 128 4.27 4.57 -1.09
N LEU A 129 4.05 3.95 -2.23
CA LEU A 129 3.22 2.77 -2.41
C LEU A 129 4.13 1.64 -2.90
N ILE A 130 4.24 0.56 -2.12
CA ILE A 130 5.01 -0.62 -2.53
C ILE A 130 4.05 -1.78 -2.73
N ILE A 131 4.15 -2.44 -3.87
CA ILE A 131 3.25 -3.53 -4.26
C ILE A 131 4.07 -4.76 -4.57
N THR A 132 3.69 -5.90 -4.02
CA THR A 132 4.19 -7.20 -4.45
C THR A 132 3.19 -7.93 -5.30
N SER A 133 3.69 -8.65 -6.30
CA SER A 133 2.87 -9.54 -7.09
C SER A 133 3.69 -10.72 -7.61
N ASN A 134 3.01 -11.81 -7.95
CA ASN A 134 3.61 -12.88 -8.74
C ASN A 134 3.67 -12.55 -10.23
N PHE A 135 3.02 -11.45 -10.65
CA PHE A 135 2.95 -11.01 -12.03
C PHE A 135 3.74 -9.71 -12.24
N ASP A 136 4.44 -9.60 -13.37
CA ASP A 136 5.17 -8.37 -13.73
C ASP A 136 4.24 -7.26 -14.20
N ARG A 137 3.08 -7.62 -14.72
CA ARG A 137 2.10 -6.69 -15.26
C ARG A 137 0.69 -7.13 -14.93
N VAL A 138 -0.20 -6.15 -14.90
CA VAL A 138 -1.63 -6.37 -14.86
C VAL A 138 -2.05 -6.67 -16.30
N ASN A 139 -2.66 -7.83 -16.51
CA ASN A 139 -3.22 -8.23 -17.78
C ASN A 139 -4.73 -7.96 -17.80
N ASN A 140 -5.34 -8.09 -18.97
CA ASN A 140 -6.78 -8.08 -19.16
C ASN A 140 -7.43 -9.24 -18.38
N LEU A 141 -7.88 -8.93 -17.17
CA LEU A 141 -8.53 -9.84 -16.23
C LEU A 141 -9.98 -9.39 -16.06
N PRO A 142 -10.92 -10.30 -15.73
CA PRO A 142 -12.28 -9.92 -15.36
C PRO A 142 -12.27 -8.81 -14.31
N GLY A 143 -13.05 -7.75 -14.53
CA GLY A 143 -13.10 -6.55 -13.67
C GLY A 143 -12.07 -5.47 -14.01
N ILE A 144 -11.10 -5.74 -14.88
CA ILE A 144 -10.12 -4.76 -15.38
C ILE A 144 -10.46 -4.43 -16.83
N HIS A 145 -11.16 -3.31 -17.04
CA HIS A 145 -11.52 -2.85 -18.38
C HIS A 145 -10.37 -2.16 -19.13
N ASN A 146 -9.39 -1.61 -18.41
CA ASN A 146 -8.25 -0.91 -18.98
C ASN A 146 -6.99 -1.27 -18.17
N GLU A 147 -6.20 -2.22 -18.66
CA GLU A 147 -4.96 -2.65 -18.01
C GLU A 147 -3.91 -1.53 -17.97
N ASP A 148 -3.87 -0.66 -18.98
CA ASP A 148 -2.94 0.48 -19.03
C ASP A 148 -3.15 1.46 -17.88
N ALA A 149 -4.38 1.55 -17.35
CA ALA A 149 -4.65 2.34 -16.15
C ALA A 149 -3.88 1.82 -14.93
N TYR A 150 -3.73 0.51 -14.80
CA TYR A 150 -2.97 -0.08 -13.71
C TYR A 150 -1.47 -0.03 -14.01
N ASN A 151 -1.11 -0.33 -15.25
CA ASN A 151 0.28 -0.50 -15.67
C ASN A 151 1.05 0.84 -15.69
N ARG A 152 0.44 1.94 -16.11
CA ARG A 152 1.08 3.28 -16.14
C ARG A 152 1.33 3.90 -14.76
N ARG A 153 0.71 3.34 -13.72
CA ARG A 153 0.79 3.80 -12.33
C ARG A 153 1.94 3.16 -11.55
N ARG A 154 2.76 2.35 -12.21
CA ARG A 154 3.98 1.75 -11.65
C ARG A 154 5.18 2.59 -12.07
N ASP A 155 5.69 3.41 -11.17
CA ASP A 155 6.82 4.29 -11.48
C ASP A 155 8.12 3.49 -11.64
N LEU A 156 8.29 2.42 -10.87
CA LEU A 156 9.40 1.48 -10.98
C LEU A 156 8.92 0.04 -10.83
N VAL A 157 9.38 -0.84 -11.72
CA VAL A 157 9.13 -2.28 -11.67
C VAL A 157 10.44 -3.03 -11.46
N LEU A 158 10.53 -3.79 -10.37
CA LEU A 158 11.66 -4.65 -10.05
C LEU A 158 11.22 -6.10 -10.09
N ARG A 159 11.95 -6.93 -10.84
CA ARG A 159 11.73 -8.37 -10.87
C ARG A 159 12.74 -9.05 -9.95
N MET A 160 12.23 -9.67 -8.89
CA MET A 160 13.00 -10.40 -7.90
C MET A 160 13.11 -11.87 -8.30
N GLN A 161 14.34 -12.39 -8.27
CA GLN A 161 14.64 -13.79 -8.54
C GLN A 161 15.50 -14.33 -7.40
N SER A 162 15.10 -15.47 -6.83
CA SER A 162 15.95 -16.18 -5.88
C SER A 162 17.13 -16.75 -6.67
N SER A 163 18.34 -16.32 -6.32
CA SER A 163 19.58 -16.92 -6.79
C SER A 163 19.73 -18.21 -6.01
N GLY A 164 19.16 -19.31 -6.50
CA GLY A 164 19.07 -20.55 -5.74
C GLY A 164 20.43 -20.94 -5.16
N ILE A 165 20.49 -21.13 -3.84
CA ILE A 165 21.25 -22.28 -3.34
C ILE A 165 20.37 -23.47 -3.73
N PRO A 166 20.87 -24.45 -4.51
CA PRO A 166 20.07 -25.61 -4.84
C PRO A 166 19.54 -26.23 -3.55
N SER A 167 18.22 -26.27 -3.38
CA SER A 167 17.64 -27.16 -2.38
C SER A 167 18.15 -28.55 -2.71
N LYS A 168 18.79 -29.19 -1.71
CA LYS A 168 19.50 -30.46 -1.81
C LYS A 168 18.91 -31.41 -2.85
N ALA A 169 19.81 -32.04 -3.58
CA ALA A 169 19.56 -33.14 -4.50
C ALA A 169 18.42 -34.03 -3.99
N THR A 170 17.50 -34.33 -4.90
CA THR A 170 16.62 -35.48 -4.83
C THR A 170 17.40 -36.69 -4.31
N ASP A 171 17.10 -37.09 -3.07
CA ASP A 171 17.52 -38.37 -2.54
C ASP A 171 16.85 -39.47 -3.38
N GLU A 172 17.73 -40.14 -4.13
CA GLU A 172 17.80 -41.58 -4.36
C GLU A 172 16.58 -42.31 -4.96
N GLU A 173 16.80 -42.75 -6.20
CA GLU A 173 16.39 -44.05 -6.69
C GLU A 173 16.60 -45.15 -5.63
N ARG A 174 15.49 -45.76 -5.16
CA ARG A 174 15.40 -47.18 -4.78
C ARG A 174 14.01 -47.72 -5.06
#